data_AF-A0A7X9D483-F1
#
_entry.id   AF-A0A7X9D483-F1
#
_cell.length_a   1.000
_cell.length_b   1.000
_cell.length_c   1.000
_cell.angle_alpha   90.00
_cell.angle_beta   90.00
_cell.angle_gamma   90.00
#
_symmetry.space_group_name_H-M   'P 1'
#
loop_
_entity.id
_entity.type
_entity.pdbx_description
1 polymer ?
#
loop_
_entity_poly.entity_id
_entity_poly.type
_entity_poly.pdbx_seq_one_letter_code
_entity_poly.pdbx_strand_id
1 'polypeptide(L)'
;PRISTYDHWAIEWGYRRFYEYDDPKEELPMLNKWIIEKTADPLYFFGTESSPNDPRYQSEDLGNNQMETCELGIRNLKYIMDNLIEWTSEPNKGYDALRNMHNQVFSQYRRYIGHVSKWVGGVYENPKRVEMEGNVYTPVEKSKQKEAMAFLNKYVFTPQEWLVPADIINKVVNKSEIIIDNSYKAVFGNLLSKRVLLNLYEAELQYGNKAYTITDLFADLNKYMWDSPMPRNAAARAYKRIGQKAYVAALCGLFTGENAIRSADTTKDNTDINSMVYYQLNTLKYKLSVKKATDVLESAHNDYLVRIINKAFNQVFDPQVVKTKE
;
A
#
# COMPACT_ATOMS: atom_id res chain seq x y z
N PRO A 1 -4.42 -0.66 -28.62
CA PRO A 1 -3.68 0.51 -28.08
C PRO A 1 -3.15 1.36 -29.24
N ARG A 2 -3.20 2.70 -29.12
CA ARG A 2 -2.55 3.61 -30.08
C ARG A 2 -1.13 3.92 -29.59
N ILE A 3 -0.21 4.22 -30.50
CA ILE A 3 1.13 4.72 -30.18
C ILE A 3 0.97 6.09 -29.51
N SER A 4 1.56 6.28 -28.33
CA SER A 4 1.50 7.50 -27.54
C SER A 4 2.62 8.48 -27.89
N THR A 5 2.53 9.71 -27.36
CA THR A 5 3.58 10.73 -27.49
C THR A 5 4.93 10.23 -26.98
N TYR A 6 4.95 9.47 -25.88
CA TYR A 6 6.17 8.85 -25.36
C TYR A 6 6.69 7.75 -26.29
N ASP A 7 5.82 6.90 -26.86
CA ASP A 7 6.25 5.83 -27.76
C ASP A 7 6.94 6.40 -29.02
N HIS A 8 6.38 7.46 -29.60
CA HIS A 8 7.03 8.17 -30.71
C HIS A 8 8.39 8.73 -30.31
N TRP A 9 8.50 9.30 -29.11
CA TRP A 9 9.76 9.79 -28.57
C TRP A 9 10.78 8.68 -28.33
N ALA A 10 10.37 7.55 -27.76
CA ALA A 10 11.24 6.41 -27.51
C ALA A 10 11.80 5.82 -28.81
N ILE A 11 10.97 5.75 -29.87
CA ILE A 11 11.42 5.35 -31.21
C ILE A 11 12.40 6.38 -31.78
N GLU A 12 12.08 7.67 -31.69
CA GLU A 12 12.96 8.73 -32.16
C GLU A 12 14.31 8.72 -31.44
N TRP A 13 14.30 8.60 -30.11
CA TRP A 13 15.49 8.51 -29.28
C TRP A 13 16.34 7.28 -29.60
N GLY A 14 15.70 6.11 -29.78
CA GLY A 14 16.41 4.85 -30.02
C GLY A 14 16.95 4.66 -31.44
N TYR A 15 16.42 5.40 -32.42
CA TYR A 15 16.72 5.16 -33.84
C TYR A 15 17.17 6.39 -34.64
N ARG A 16 17.04 7.62 -34.12
CA ARG A 16 17.53 8.81 -34.84
C ARG A 16 19.05 8.77 -34.92
N ARG A 17 19.56 8.91 -36.14
CA ARG A 17 20.99 9.04 -36.43
C ARG A 17 21.36 10.49 -36.69
N PHE A 18 22.45 10.93 -36.07
CA PHE A 18 23.07 12.24 -36.29
C PHE A 18 24.32 12.02 -37.13
N TYR A 19 24.28 12.42 -38.40
CA TYR A 19 25.34 12.13 -39.37
C TYR A 19 26.52 13.09 -39.26
N GLU A 20 26.36 14.17 -38.50
CA GLU A 20 27.38 15.18 -38.24
C GLU A 20 28.41 14.77 -37.17
N TYR A 21 28.20 13.63 -36.49
CA TYR A 21 29.11 13.08 -35.48
C TYR A 21 29.62 11.71 -35.93
N ASP A 22 30.94 11.53 -35.92
CA ASP A 22 31.59 10.25 -36.27
C ASP A 22 32.06 9.46 -35.03
N ASP A 23 32.07 10.08 -33.84
CA ASP A 23 32.35 9.46 -32.54
C ASP A 23 31.13 9.60 -31.60
N PRO A 24 30.59 8.50 -31.04
CA PRO A 24 29.51 8.55 -30.05
C PRO A 24 29.76 9.47 -28.85
N LYS A 25 31.01 9.74 -28.47
CA LYS A 25 31.33 10.67 -27.39
C LYS A 25 31.05 12.12 -27.75
N GLU A 26 31.19 12.48 -29.01
CA GLU A 26 30.93 13.84 -29.51
C GLU A 26 29.43 14.13 -29.58
N GLU A 27 28.58 13.10 -29.68
CA GLU A 27 27.11 13.23 -29.63
C GLU A 27 26.59 13.61 -28.23
N LEU A 28 27.31 13.26 -27.15
CA LEU A 28 26.82 13.35 -25.77
C LEU A 28 26.28 14.73 -25.38
N PRO A 29 26.94 15.87 -25.68
CA PRO A 29 26.41 17.19 -25.32
C PRO A 29 25.08 17.51 -26.01
N MET A 30 24.93 17.14 -27.28
CA MET A 30 23.70 17.33 -28.05
C MET A 30 22.59 16.43 -27.50
N LEU A 31 22.89 15.14 -27.26
CA LEU A 31 21.95 14.19 -26.67
C LEU A 31 21.47 14.63 -25.27
N ASN A 32 22.38 15.18 -24.45
CA ASN A 32 22.03 15.70 -23.13
C ASN A 32 21.05 16.87 -23.24
N LYS A 33 21.34 17.85 -24.11
CA LYS A 33 20.44 18.98 -24.38
C LYS A 33 19.09 18.48 -24.89
N TRP A 34 19.08 17.51 -25.79
CA TRP A 34 17.85 16.96 -26.37
C TRP A 34 16.96 16.27 -25.33
N ILE A 35 17.55 15.46 -24.43
CA ILE A 35 16.82 14.88 -23.28
C ILE A 35 16.26 15.98 -22.39
N ILE A 36 17.07 16.97 -22.02
CA ILE A 36 16.64 18.05 -21.12
C ILE A 36 15.44 18.81 -21.70
N GLU A 37 15.49 19.16 -22.99
CA GLU A 37 14.38 19.84 -23.67
C GLU A 37 13.12 18.98 -23.75
N LYS A 38 13.25 17.69 -24.04
CA LYS A 38 12.11 16.76 -24.16
C LYS A 38 11.49 16.44 -22.81
N THR A 39 12.31 16.18 -21.79
CA THR A 39 11.84 15.82 -20.44
C THR A 39 11.25 16.99 -19.65
N ALA A 40 11.31 18.21 -20.19
CA ALA A 40 10.58 19.36 -19.66
C ALA A 40 9.06 19.21 -19.81
N ASP A 41 8.58 18.42 -20.78
CA ASP A 41 7.16 18.12 -20.96
C ASP A 41 6.82 16.77 -20.26
N PRO A 42 5.87 16.76 -19.30
CA PRO A 42 5.50 15.56 -18.55
C PRO A 42 4.93 14.43 -19.43
N LEU A 43 4.50 14.69 -20.67
CA LEU A 43 4.05 13.65 -21.59
C LEU A 43 5.18 12.70 -22.03
N TYR A 44 6.44 13.13 -21.92
CA TYR A 44 7.60 12.30 -22.21
C TYR A 44 8.18 11.63 -20.96
N PHE A 45 7.52 11.80 -19.82
CA PHE A 45 7.95 11.20 -18.56
C PHE A 45 7.66 9.71 -18.55
N PHE A 46 8.70 8.91 -18.42
CA PHE A 46 8.63 7.48 -18.18
C PHE A 46 9.79 7.09 -17.28
N GLY A 47 9.58 6.07 -16.44
CA GLY A 47 10.63 5.58 -15.57
C GLY A 47 10.48 4.12 -15.25
N THR A 48 11.25 3.65 -14.28
CA THR A 48 11.39 2.22 -14.01
C THR A 48 10.20 1.67 -13.25
N GLU A 49 9.53 0.64 -13.80
CA GLU A 49 8.46 -0.10 -13.10
C GLU A 49 8.94 -0.90 -11.88
N SER A 50 10.27 -0.98 -11.65
CA SER A 50 10.86 -1.69 -10.51
C SER A 50 11.11 -0.80 -9.28
N SER A 51 10.93 0.53 -9.38
CA SER A 51 11.19 1.43 -8.24
C SER A 51 10.20 1.12 -7.11
N PRO A 52 10.67 0.77 -5.90
CA PRO A 52 9.76 0.53 -4.79
C PRO A 52 9.21 1.82 -4.18
N ASN A 53 9.82 2.98 -4.47
CA ASN A 53 9.54 4.25 -3.79
C ASN A 53 8.69 5.22 -4.60
N ASP A 54 8.87 5.30 -5.92
CA ASP A 54 8.12 6.26 -6.73
C ASP A 54 6.71 5.72 -7.04
N PRO A 55 5.64 6.37 -6.53
CA PRO A 55 4.28 5.89 -6.76
C PRO A 55 3.76 6.15 -8.17
N ARG A 56 4.50 6.88 -9.02
CA ARG A 56 4.16 7.10 -10.43
C ARG A 56 4.60 5.96 -11.34
N TYR A 57 5.50 5.10 -10.86
CA TYR A 57 5.99 3.95 -11.63
C TYR A 57 5.31 2.66 -11.17
N GLN A 58 4.14 2.38 -11.74
CA GLN A 58 3.33 1.20 -11.42
C GLN A 58 2.70 0.65 -12.70
N SER A 59 2.70 -0.66 -12.86
CA SER A 59 2.04 -1.30 -14.01
C SER A 59 0.52 -1.15 -13.88
N GLU A 60 -0.16 -0.89 -15.01
CA GLU A 60 -1.59 -0.57 -15.04
C GLU A 60 -1.97 0.71 -14.27
N ASP A 61 -1.03 1.65 -14.15
CA ASP A 61 -1.33 3.00 -13.70
C ASP A 61 -1.98 3.83 -14.82
N LEU A 62 -3.06 4.55 -14.49
CA LEU A 62 -3.87 5.29 -15.45
C LEU A 62 -4.27 6.65 -14.86
N GLY A 63 -4.17 7.69 -15.69
CA GLY A 63 -4.57 9.06 -15.34
C GLY A 63 -3.58 9.78 -14.43
N ASN A 64 -3.83 11.08 -14.22
CA ASN A 64 -2.93 11.96 -13.45
C ASN A 64 -3.15 11.85 -11.92
N ASN A 65 -4.25 11.23 -11.49
CA ASN A 65 -4.57 11.01 -10.09
C ASN A 65 -4.98 9.56 -9.85
N GLN A 66 -4.07 8.79 -9.28
CA GLN A 66 -4.22 7.36 -9.03
C GLN A 66 -5.34 7.06 -8.06
N MET A 67 -5.56 7.89 -7.04
CA MET A 67 -6.66 7.72 -6.10
C MET A 67 -8.02 7.83 -6.81
N GLU A 68 -8.17 8.79 -7.72
CA GLU A 68 -9.39 8.98 -8.50
C GLU A 68 -9.60 7.84 -9.50
N THR A 69 -8.56 7.47 -10.25
CA THR A 69 -8.64 6.39 -11.23
C THR A 69 -8.91 5.04 -10.57
N CYS A 70 -8.26 4.75 -9.45
CA CYS A 70 -8.54 3.54 -8.68
C CYS A 70 -9.96 3.55 -8.09
N GLU A 71 -10.50 4.70 -7.70
CA GLU A 71 -11.89 4.83 -7.24
C GLU A 71 -12.88 4.52 -8.38
N LEU A 72 -12.63 5.02 -9.59
CA LEU A 72 -13.39 4.66 -10.79
C LEU A 72 -13.26 3.16 -11.11
N GLY A 73 -12.05 2.60 -11.01
CA GLY A 73 -11.80 1.18 -11.19
C GLY A 73 -12.60 0.32 -10.21
N ILE A 74 -12.60 0.67 -8.91
CA ILE A 74 -13.40 -0.03 -7.89
C ILE A 74 -14.91 0.11 -8.16
N ARG A 75 -15.38 1.26 -8.66
CA ARG A 75 -16.79 1.42 -9.07
C ARG A 75 -17.16 0.45 -10.20
N ASN A 76 -16.28 0.28 -11.18
CA ASN A 76 -16.47 -0.70 -12.25
C ASN A 76 -16.42 -2.14 -11.71
N LEU A 77 -15.54 -2.46 -10.76
CA LEU A 77 -15.49 -3.78 -10.13
C LEU A 77 -16.78 -4.11 -9.37
N LYS A 78 -17.40 -3.13 -8.72
CA LYS A 78 -18.72 -3.30 -8.08
C LYS A 78 -19.80 -3.62 -9.11
N TYR A 79 -19.85 -2.86 -10.20
CA TYR A 79 -20.78 -3.14 -11.29
C TYR A 79 -20.59 -4.54 -11.91
N ILE A 80 -19.33 -4.96 -12.11
CA ILE A 80 -19.01 -6.31 -12.56
C ILE A 80 -19.51 -7.34 -11.55
N MET A 81 -19.31 -7.11 -10.24
CA MET A 81 -19.75 -8.02 -9.19
C MET A 81 -21.27 -8.20 -9.19
N ASP A 82 -22.03 -7.12 -9.38
CA ASP A 82 -23.50 -7.14 -9.42
C ASP A 82 -24.05 -7.99 -10.59
N ASN A 83 -23.29 -8.11 -11.68
CA ASN A 83 -23.68 -8.88 -12.87
C ASN A 83 -22.92 -10.21 -13.02
N LEU A 84 -22.04 -10.54 -12.08
CA LEU A 84 -21.03 -11.59 -12.27
C LEU A 84 -21.64 -12.99 -12.47
N ILE A 85 -22.73 -13.27 -11.74
CA ILE A 85 -23.44 -14.56 -11.85
C ILE A 85 -24.01 -14.71 -13.25
N GLU A 86 -24.71 -13.69 -13.77
CA GLU A 86 -25.31 -13.72 -15.10
C GLU A 86 -24.26 -13.88 -16.20
N TRP A 87 -23.21 -13.04 -16.19
CA TRP A 87 -22.20 -13.02 -17.25
C TRP A 87 -21.31 -14.25 -17.28
N THR A 88 -21.28 -15.03 -16.21
CA THR A 88 -20.50 -16.28 -16.14
C THR A 88 -21.37 -17.53 -16.18
N SER A 89 -22.68 -17.37 -16.34
CA SER A 89 -23.62 -18.49 -16.45
C SER A 89 -23.56 -19.11 -17.84
N GLU A 90 -23.34 -20.42 -17.88
CA GLU A 90 -23.39 -21.20 -19.10
C GLU A 90 -24.28 -22.44 -18.91
N PRO A 91 -25.21 -22.74 -19.84
CA PRO A 91 -26.05 -23.93 -19.75
C PRO A 91 -25.21 -25.21 -19.59
N ASN A 92 -25.64 -26.08 -18.66
CA ASN A 92 -25.01 -27.37 -18.36
C ASN A 92 -23.58 -27.30 -17.77
N LYS A 93 -23.12 -26.14 -17.29
CA LYS A 93 -21.84 -25.98 -16.59
C LYS A 93 -22.01 -25.64 -15.11
N GLY A 94 -20.98 -25.93 -14.32
CA GLY A 94 -20.87 -25.52 -12.92
C GLY A 94 -20.34 -24.09 -12.76
N TYR A 95 -20.09 -23.68 -11.51
CA TYR A 95 -19.68 -22.32 -11.14
C TYR A 95 -18.18 -22.02 -11.28
N ASP A 96 -17.45 -22.79 -12.09
CA ASP A 96 -15.99 -22.58 -12.27
C ASP A 96 -15.69 -21.22 -12.92
N ALA A 97 -16.47 -20.81 -13.92
CA ALA A 97 -16.34 -19.50 -14.55
C ALA A 97 -16.61 -18.37 -13.55
N LEU A 98 -17.67 -18.49 -12.73
CA LEU A 98 -17.99 -17.56 -11.66
C LEU A 98 -16.83 -17.45 -10.64
N ARG A 99 -16.29 -18.60 -10.18
CA ARG A 99 -15.15 -18.62 -9.25
C ARG A 99 -13.93 -17.93 -9.85
N ASN A 100 -13.61 -18.22 -11.10
CA ASN A 100 -12.46 -17.64 -11.78
C ASN A 100 -12.61 -16.11 -11.91
N MET A 101 -13.77 -15.64 -12.38
CA MET A 101 -13.99 -14.20 -12.55
C MET A 101 -14.08 -13.45 -11.22
N HIS A 102 -14.65 -14.06 -10.18
CA HIS A 102 -14.64 -13.49 -8.83
C HIS A 102 -13.20 -13.32 -8.30
N ASN A 103 -12.33 -14.30 -8.53
CA ASN A 103 -10.92 -14.19 -8.18
C ASN A 103 -10.20 -13.09 -8.98
N GLN A 104 -10.56 -12.87 -10.25
CA GLN A 104 -10.01 -11.77 -11.05
C GLN A 104 -10.46 -10.40 -10.53
N VAL A 105 -11.74 -10.25 -10.15
CA VAL A 105 -12.23 -9.02 -9.50
C VAL A 105 -11.43 -8.74 -8.23
N PHE A 106 -11.20 -9.76 -7.39
CA PHE A 106 -10.40 -9.60 -6.19
C PHE A 106 -8.94 -9.24 -6.48
N SER A 107 -8.32 -9.88 -7.47
CA SER A 107 -6.95 -9.58 -7.90
C SER A 107 -6.82 -8.12 -8.36
N GLN A 108 -7.76 -7.64 -9.17
CA GLN A 108 -7.75 -6.27 -9.65
C GLN A 108 -8.01 -5.26 -8.52
N TYR A 109 -8.95 -5.56 -7.62
CA TYR A 109 -9.17 -4.75 -6.42
C TYR A 109 -7.90 -4.63 -5.57
N ARG A 110 -7.17 -5.74 -5.36
CA ARG A 110 -5.89 -5.75 -4.65
C ARG A 110 -4.83 -4.89 -5.33
N ARG A 111 -4.82 -4.87 -6.66
CA ARG A 111 -3.91 -3.99 -7.41
C ARG A 111 -4.21 -2.52 -7.15
N TYR A 112 -5.47 -2.11 -7.24
CA TYR A 112 -5.88 -0.72 -6.99
C TYR A 112 -5.52 -0.23 -5.58
N ILE A 113 -5.82 -1.02 -4.55
CA ILE A 113 -5.46 -0.63 -3.17
C ILE A 113 -3.93 -0.66 -2.95
N GLY A 114 -3.21 -1.53 -3.67
CA GLY A 114 -1.75 -1.55 -3.68
C GLY A 114 -1.17 -0.28 -4.31
N HIS A 115 -1.72 0.14 -5.45
CA HIS A 115 -1.30 1.37 -6.13
C HIS A 115 -1.42 2.59 -5.23
N VAL A 116 -2.56 2.73 -4.55
CA VAL A 116 -2.79 3.82 -3.62
C VAL A 116 -1.89 3.72 -2.38
N SER A 117 -1.62 2.50 -1.89
CA SER A 117 -0.73 2.32 -0.72
C SER A 117 0.70 2.81 -0.99
N LYS A 118 1.19 2.75 -2.24
CA LYS A 118 2.55 3.21 -2.59
C LYS A 118 2.75 4.72 -2.45
N TRP A 119 1.66 5.50 -2.47
CA TRP A 119 1.72 6.96 -2.27
C TRP A 119 2.13 7.36 -0.86
N VAL A 120 1.83 6.53 0.15
CA VAL A 120 2.18 6.82 1.55
C VAL A 120 3.64 6.46 1.80
N GLY A 121 4.43 7.43 2.23
CA GLY A 121 5.89 7.33 2.28
C GLY A 121 6.54 7.16 0.91
N GLY A 122 5.84 7.55 -0.16
CA GLY A 122 6.39 7.55 -1.52
C GLY A 122 7.44 8.66 -1.67
N VAL A 123 8.41 8.42 -2.56
CA VAL A 123 9.45 9.39 -2.93
C VAL A 123 9.53 9.42 -4.44
N TYR A 124 9.27 10.59 -5.02
CA TYR A 124 9.46 10.83 -6.44
C TYR A 124 10.93 10.71 -6.81
N GLU A 125 11.19 9.94 -7.85
CA GLU A 125 12.47 9.82 -8.52
C GLU A 125 12.38 10.57 -9.84
N ASN A 126 13.05 11.71 -9.90
CA ASN A 126 13.17 12.57 -11.08
C ASN A 126 14.65 12.54 -11.51
N PRO A 127 15.06 11.60 -12.38
CA PRO A 127 16.43 11.56 -12.87
C PRO A 127 16.80 12.92 -13.48
N LYS A 128 17.86 13.55 -12.94
CA LYS A 128 18.31 14.87 -13.36
C LYS A 128 19.77 14.81 -13.79
N ARG A 129 20.11 15.73 -14.69
CA ARG A 129 21.49 16.05 -15.10
C ARG A 129 21.98 17.26 -14.32
N VAL A 130 23.29 17.50 -14.32
CA VAL A 130 23.90 18.58 -13.53
C VAL A 130 23.39 19.97 -13.94
N GLU A 131 22.91 20.10 -15.17
CA GLU A 131 22.33 21.31 -15.74
C GLU A 131 20.85 21.51 -15.37
N MET A 132 20.21 20.51 -14.76
CA MET A 132 18.78 20.56 -14.39
C MET A 132 18.63 20.96 -12.93
N GLU A 133 17.79 21.96 -12.66
CA GLU A 133 17.51 22.39 -11.29
C GLU A 133 16.65 21.38 -10.51
N GLY A 134 16.73 21.43 -9.18
CA GLY A 134 15.90 20.67 -8.26
C GLY A 134 16.47 19.31 -7.86
N ASN A 135 15.75 18.62 -6.99
CA ASN A 135 16.23 17.38 -6.38
C ASN A 135 15.91 16.15 -7.25
N VAL A 136 16.81 15.18 -7.24
CA VAL A 136 16.55 13.85 -7.86
C VAL A 136 15.47 13.10 -7.09
N TYR A 137 15.53 13.16 -5.75
CA TYR A 137 14.57 12.53 -4.87
C TYR A 137 13.76 13.59 -4.14
N THR A 138 12.43 13.48 -4.18
CA THR A 138 11.52 14.40 -3.48
C THR A 138 10.40 13.60 -2.83
N PRO A 139 10.15 13.74 -1.52
CA PRO A 139 9.05 13.03 -0.88
C PRO A 139 7.71 13.48 -1.48
N VAL A 140 6.77 12.56 -1.59
CA VAL A 140 5.39 12.87 -2.01
C VAL A 140 4.78 13.89 -1.05
N GLU A 141 4.05 14.87 -1.58
CA GLU A 141 3.48 15.96 -0.79
C GLU A 141 2.49 15.44 0.25
N LYS A 142 2.47 16.09 1.42
CA LYS A 142 1.63 15.71 2.55
C LYS A 142 0.14 15.60 2.19
N SER A 143 -0.36 16.52 1.36
CA SER A 143 -1.73 16.51 0.88
C SER A 143 -2.06 15.23 0.11
N LYS A 144 -1.14 14.77 -0.74
CA LYS A 144 -1.34 13.60 -1.58
C LYS A 144 -1.28 12.30 -0.79
N GLN A 145 -0.41 12.24 0.23
CA GLN A 145 -0.40 11.12 1.18
C GLN A 145 -1.68 11.07 2.03
N LYS A 146 -2.20 12.22 2.48
CA LYS A 146 -3.50 12.30 3.19
C LYS A 146 -4.68 11.87 2.30
N GLU A 147 -4.66 12.24 1.01
CA GLU A 147 -5.65 11.76 0.03
C GLU A 147 -5.60 10.23 -0.12
N ALA A 148 -4.40 9.65 -0.24
CA ALA A 148 -4.21 8.20 -0.29
C ALA A 148 -4.75 7.51 0.98
N MET A 149 -4.49 8.08 2.17
CA MET A 149 -5.03 7.55 3.44
C MET A 149 -6.56 7.66 3.52
N ALA A 150 -7.16 8.73 2.99
CA ALA A 150 -8.60 8.88 2.92
C ALA A 150 -9.23 7.85 1.96
N PHE A 151 -8.60 7.60 0.81
CA PHE A 151 -9.00 6.53 -0.10
C PHE A 151 -8.96 5.16 0.59
N LEU A 152 -7.85 4.82 1.25
CA LEU A 152 -7.70 3.54 1.94
C LEU A 152 -8.70 3.40 3.08
N ASN A 153 -9.05 4.48 3.77
CA ASN A 153 -10.14 4.44 4.75
C ASN A 153 -11.49 4.08 4.10
N LYS A 154 -11.84 4.74 2.99
CA LYS A 154 -13.11 4.53 2.28
C LYS A 154 -13.21 3.11 1.68
N TYR A 155 -12.12 2.62 1.11
CA TYR A 155 -12.11 1.41 0.30
C TYR A 155 -11.48 0.19 0.98
N VAL A 156 -10.83 0.33 2.14
CA VAL A 156 -10.18 -0.81 2.82
C VAL A 156 -10.50 -0.85 4.30
N PHE A 157 -10.26 0.24 5.05
CA PHE A 157 -10.46 0.25 6.51
C PHE A 157 -11.93 0.29 6.93
N THR A 158 -12.80 0.69 6.01
CA THR A 158 -14.24 0.44 6.06
C THR A 158 -14.51 -0.96 5.48
N PRO A 159 -15.32 -1.82 6.15
CA PRO A 159 -15.62 -3.16 5.64
C PRO A 159 -16.22 -3.14 4.23
N GLN A 160 -15.60 -3.91 3.32
CA GLN A 160 -16.01 -4.01 1.91
C GLN A 160 -16.85 -5.25 1.66
N GLU A 161 -18.11 -5.25 2.12
CA GLU A 161 -19.01 -6.40 2.02
C GLU A 161 -19.30 -6.81 0.55
N TRP A 162 -19.26 -5.86 -0.38
CA TRP A 162 -19.46 -6.10 -1.81
C TRP A 162 -18.42 -7.04 -2.44
N LEU A 163 -17.25 -7.24 -1.82
CA LEU A 163 -16.24 -8.18 -2.30
C LEU A 163 -16.64 -9.64 -2.08
N VAL A 164 -17.58 -9.89 -1.18
CA VAL A 164 -17.91 -11.23 -0.69
C VAL A 164 -19.43 -11.42 -0.55
N PRO A 165 -20.21 -11.14 -1.61
CA PRO A 165 -21.65 -11.22 -1.52
C PRO A 165 -22.09 -12.68 -1.34
N ALA A 166 -23.08 -12.92 -0.47
CA ALA A 166 -23.43 -14.26 -0.01
C ALA A 166 -23.91 -15.18 -1.14
N ASP A 167 -24.59 -14.65 -2.13
CA ASP A 167 -25.09 -15.36 -3.31
C ASP A 167 -23.97 -15.90 -4.20
N ILE A 168 -22.83 -15.21 -4.28
CA ILE A 168 -21.62 -15.67 -4.97
C ILE A 168 -20.82 -16.60 -4.05
N ILE A 169 -20.53 -16.18 -2.82
CA ILE A 169 -19.73 -16.96 -1.87
C ILE A 169 -20.35 -18.34 -1.58
N ASN A 170 -21.68 -18.46 -1.55
CA ASN A 170 -22.32 -19.77 -1.37
C ASN A 170 -22.24 -20.68 -2.60
N LYS A 171 -21.86 -20.15 -3.78
CA LYS A 171 -21.66 -20.90 -5.03
C LYS A 171 -20.20 -21.26 -5.29
N VAL A 172 -19.27 -20.53 -4.69
CA VAL A 172 -17.82 -20.70 -4.88
C VAL A 172 -17.18 -21.16 -3.57
N VAL A 173 -16.15 -22.01 -3.60
CA VAL A 173 -15.50 -22.52 -2.37
C VAL A 173 -14.55 -21.48 -1.73
N ASN A 174 -14.86 -20.19 -1.86
CA ASN A 174 -14.04 -19.11 -1.32
C ASN A 174 -14.53 -18.72 0.08
N LYS A 175 -13.58 -18.48 0.99
CA LYS A 175 -13.86 -18.02 2.35
C LYS A 175 -13.77 -16.50 2.44
N SER A 176 -14.88 -15.84 2.78
CA SER A 176 -14.96 -14.38 2.83
C SER A 176 -13.90 -13.76 3.73
N GLU A 177 -13.65 -14.38 4.89
CA GLU A 177 -12.66 -13.92 5.86
C GLU A 177 -11.23 -13.90 5.29
N ILE A 178 -10.88 -14.85 4.41
CA ILE A 178 -9.54 -14.91 3.78
C ILE A 178 -9.37 -13.77 2.78
N ILE A 179 -10.40 -13.50 1.97
CA ILE A 179 -10.40 -12.41 0.97
C ILE A 179 -10.24 -11.06 1.68
N ILE A 180 -11.02 -10.85 2.73
CA ILE A 180 -10.97 -9.63 3.54
C ILE A 180 -9.61 -9.49 4.25
N ASP A 181 -9.12 -10.54 4.92
CA ASP A 181 -7.83 -10.54 5.60
C ASP A 181 -6.67 -10.24 4.65
N ASN A 182 -6.66 -10.85 3.47
CA ASN A 182 -5.65 -10.61 2.44
C ASN A 182 -5.64 -9.16 1.92
N SER A 183 -6.80 -8.50 1.87
CA SER A 183 -6.90 -7.09 1.52
C SER A 183 -6.22 -6.20 2.55
N TYR A 184 -6.50 -6.45 3.84
CA TYR A 184 -5.85 -5.74 4.94
C TYR A 184 -4.35 -5.99 5.00
N LYS A 185 -3.91 -7.25 4.89
CA LYS A 185 -2.49 -7.62 4.88
C LYS A 185 -1.73 -6.97 3.73
N ALA A 186 -2.33 -6.88 2.55
CA ALA A 186 -1.72 -6.20 1.41
C ALA A 186 -1.46 -4.71 1.70
N VAL A 187 -2.43 -4.01 2.31
CA VAL A 187 -2.28 -2.59 2.63
C VAL A 187 -1.33 -2.38 3.80
N PHE A 188 -1.52 -3.10 4.92
CA PHE A 188 -0.66 -2.94 6.09
C PHE A 188 0.78 -3.37 5.82
N GLY A 189 1.01 -4.40 5.00
CA GLY A 189 2.36 -4.80 4.60
C GLY A 189 3.10 -3.72 3.80
N ASN A 190 2.37 -2.86 3.07
CA ASN A 190 2.95 -1.70 2.40
C ASN A 190 3.17 -0.53 3.37
N LEU A 191 2.12 -0.11 4.09
CA LEU A 191 2.14 1.07 4.96
C LEU A 191 3.06 0.92 6.17
N LEU A 192 3.12 -0.28 6.76
CA LEU A 192 3.87 -0.58 7.99
C LEU A 192 5.14 -1.36 7.66
N SER A 193 5.88 -0.84 6.69
CA SER A 193 7.17 -1.36 6.29
C SER A 193 8.29 -0.43 6.76
N LYS A 194 9.47 -1.00 7.03
CA LYS A 194 10.66 -0.21 7.38
C LYS A 194 10.96 0.86 6.33
N ARG A 195 10.79 0.53 5.05
CA ARG A 195 10.96 1.45 3.91
C ARG A 195 10.07 2.69 4.04
N VAL A 196 8.76 2.50 4.25
CA VAL A 196 7.83 3.62 4.39
C VAL A 196 8.18 4.46 5.61
N LEU A 197 8.42 3.84 6.77
CA LEU A 197 8.75 4.61 7.97
C LEU A 197 10.05 5.40 7.85
N LEU A 198 11.08 4.83 7.19
CA LEU A 198 12.33 5.53 6.92
C LEU A 198 12.12 6.73 5.99
N ASN A 199 11.38 6.56 4.89
CA ASN A 199 11.07 7.65 3.98
C ASN A 199 10.31 8.79 4.68
N LEU A 200 9.36 8.45 5.57
CA LEU A 200 8.62 9.46 6.35
C LEU A 200 9.53 10.17 7.37
N TYR A 201 10.43 9.43 8.02
CA TYR A 201 11.42 9.99 8.94
C TYR A 201 12.38 10.96 8.24
N GLU A 202 12.95 10.55 7.10
CA GLU A 202 13.84 11.40 6.30
C GLU A 202 13.12 12.65 5.78
N ALA A 203 11.87 12.51 5.32
CA ALA A 203 11.05 13.65 4.90
C ALA A 203 10.78 14.62 6.07
N GLU A 204 10.54 14.11 7.27
CA GLU A 204 10.35 14.95 8.47
C GLU A 204 11.64 15.66 8.87
N LEU A 205 12.80 15.01 8.80
CA LEU A 205 14.09 15.68 9.05
C LEU A 205 14.36 16.83 8.07
N GLN A 206 13.97 16.65 6.80
CA GLN A 206 14.25 17.64 5.75
C GLN A 206 13.21 18.77 5.70
N TYR A 207 11.94 18.47 5.89
CA TYR A 207 10.83 19.41 5.66
C TYR A 207 10.01 19.73 6.93
N GLY A 208 10.35 19.10 8.06
CA GLY A 208 9.59 19.21 9.31
C GLY A 208 8.12 18.89 9.10
N ASN A 209 7.25 19.69 9.72
CA ASN A 209 5.81 19.48 9.78
C ASN A 209 5.10 19.63 8.42
N LYS A 210 5.82 20.11 7.38
CA LYS A 210 5.32 20.17 6.00
C LYS A 210 5.30 18.77 5.35
N ALA A 211 6.14 17.84 5.82
CA ALA A 211 6.07 16.44 5.42
C ALA A 211 4.88 15.73 6.08
N TYR A 212 4.43 14.64 5.45
CA TYR A 212 3.62 13.65 6.13
C TYR A 212 4.55 12.84 7.04
N THR A 213 4.26 12.77 8.34
CA THR A 213 5.17 12.20 9.33
C THR A 213 4.76 10.79 9.75
N ILE A 214 5.61 10.10 10.52
CA ILE A 214 5.25 8.84 11.18
C ILE A 214 4.09 9.06 12.16
N THR A 215 4.08 10.20 12.85
CA THR A 215 2.99 10.58 13.76
C THR A 215 1.66 10.77 13.02
N ASP A 216 1.67 11.40 11.83
CA ASP A 216 0.50 11.50 10.97
C ASP A 216 -0.01 10.12 10.53
N LEU A 217 0.88 9.22 10.11
CA LEU A 217 0.54 7.85 9.72
C LEU A 217 -0.19 7.11 10.84
N PHE A 218 0.40 7.08 12.04
CA PHE A 218 -0.20 6.39 13.16
C PHE A 218 -1.48 7.06 13.66
N ALA A 219 -1.57 8.39 13.62
CA ALA A 219 -2.81 9.09 13.94
C ALA A 219 -3.95 8.70 13.00
N ASP A 220 -3.71 8.69 11.68
CA ASP A 220 -4.72 8.31 10.69
C ASP A 220 -5.10 6.82 10.82
N LEU A 221 -4.13 5.93 10.96
CA LEU A 221 -4.40 4.50 11.18
C LEU A 221 -5.17 4.25 12.48
N ASN A 222 -4.83 4.97 13.55
CA ASN A 222 -5.56 4.86 14.82
C ASN A 222 -7.00 5.33 14.69
N LYS A 223 -7.18 6.48 14.06
CA LYS A 223 -8.50 7.04 13.77
C LYS A 223 -9.35 6.06 12.98
N TYR A 224 -8.80 5.50 11.91
CA TYR A 224 -9.56 4.62 11.03
C TYR A 224 -9.78 3.23 11.61
N MET A 225 -8.85 2.68 12.39
CA MET A 225 -8.98 1.30 12.90
C MET A 225 -9.68 1.21 14.25
N TRP A 226 -9.57 2.24 15.09
CA TRP A 226 -10.00 2.17 16.49
C TRP A 226 -10.99 3.24 16.91
N ASP A 227 -10.89 4.44 16.36
CA ASP A 227 -11.82 5.55 16.71
C ASP A 227 -13.07 5.58 15.84
N SER A 228 -13.02 4.94 14.66
CA SER A 228 -14.21 4.74 13.83
C SER A 228 -15.23 3.87 14.58
N PRO A 229 -16.53 4.23 14.58
CA PRO A 229 -17.58 3.39 15.17
C PRO A 229 -17.57 1.97 14.60
N MET A 230 -17.84 0.98 15.44
CA MET A 230 -18.07 -0.38 14.97
C MET A 230 -19.33 -0.43 14.08
N PRO A 231 -19.30 -1.18 12.96
CA PRO A 231 -20.48 -1.35 12.12
C PRO A 231 -21.70 -1.91 12.89
N ARG A 232 -22.91 -1.61 12.42
CA ARG A 232 -24.13 -2.20 13.00
C ARG A 232 -24.37 -3.64 12.50
N ASN A 233 -23.98 -3.92 11.25
CA ASN A 233 -24.06 -5.25 10.64
C ASN A 233 -23.02 -6.20 11.28
N ALA A 234 -23.43 -7.42 11.63
CA ALA A 234 -22.57 -8.39 12.30
C ALA A 234 -21.39 -8.89 11.45
N ALA A 235 -21.59 -9.11 10.15
CA ALA A 235 -20.53 -9.49 9.21
C ALA A 235 -19.51 -8.36 9.05
N ALA A 236 -19.98 -7.12 8.83
CA ALA A 236 -19.13 -5.95 8.78
C ALA A 236 -18.32 -5.75 10.08
N ARG A 237 -18.92 -5.98 11.26
CA ARG A 237 -18.18 -5.98 12.54
C ARG A 237 -17.09 -7.05 12.58
N ALA A 238 -17.37 -8.25 12.10
CA ALA A 238 -16.38 -9.32 12.05
C ALA A 238 -15.21 -8.94 11.11
N TYR A 239 -15.50 -8.39 9.94
CA TYR A 239 -14.50 -7.90 8.99
C TYR A 239 -13.67 -6.74 9.55
N LYS A 240 -14.27 -5.84 10.33
CA LYS A 240 -13.52 -4.79 11.03
C LYS A 240 -12.50 -5.36 12.03
N ARG A 241 -12.91 -6.39 12.79
CA ARG A 241 -12.01 -7.09 13.73
C ARG A 241 -10.88 -7.85 13.02
N ILE A 242 -11.11 -8.37 11.81
CA ILE A 242 -10.05 -8.95 10.96
C ILE A 242 -9.02 -7.86 10.64
N GLY A 243 -9.47 -6.69 10.17
CA GLY A 243 -8.56 -5.56 9.89
C GLY A 243 -7.78 -5.11 11.13
N GLN A 244 -8.43 -5.02 12.29
CA GLN A 244 -7.77 -4.70 13.56
C GLN A 244 -6.69 -5.73 13.94
N LYS A 245 -6.95 -7.03 13.75
CA LYS A 245 -5.95 -8.09 13.94
C LYS A 245 -4.80 -7.96 12.95
N ALA A 246 -5.09 -7.73 11.68
CA ALA A 246 -4.07 -7.56 10.65
C ALA A 246 -3.17 -6.33 10.92
N TYR A 247 -3.75 -5.23 11.40
CA TYR A 247 -3.01 -4.03 11.81
C TYR A 247 -2.03 -4.32 12.96
N VAL A 248 -2.52 -4.94 14.04
CA VAL A 248 -1.69 -5.30 15.20
C VAL A 248 -0.61 -6.31 14.80
N ALA A 249 -0.95 -7.31 13.99
CA ALA A 249 0.02 -8.29 13.51
C ALA A 249 1.14 -7.64 12.67
N ALA A 250 0.80 -6.69 11.79
CA ALA A 250 1.78 -5.96 11.00
C ALA A 250 2.72 -5.11 11.89
N LEU A 251 2.18 -4.39 12.87
CA LEU A 251 2.99 -3.63 13.84
C LEU A 251 3.89 -4.55 14.68
N CYS A 252 3.37 -5.67 15.17
CA CYS A 252 4.16 -6.63 15.93
C CYS A 252 5.29 -7.21 15.08
N GLY A 253 5.02 -7.63 13.84
CA GLY A 253 6.05 -8.19 12.96
C GLY A 253 7.10 -7.16 12.52
N LEU A 254 6.73 -5.88 12.44
CA LEU A 254 7.68 -4.78 12.26
C LEU A 254 8.56 -4.60 13.50
N PHE A 255 7.98 -4.66 14.71
CA PHE A 255 8.69 -4.51 15.98
C PHE A 255 9.63 -5.68 16.29
N THR A 256 9.21 -6.92 16.01
CA THR A 256 10.02 -8.13 16.24
C THR A 256 11.05 -8.38 15.14
N GLY A 257 10.93 -7.69 14.01
CA GLY A 257 11.75 -7.94 12.82
C GLY A 257 11.37 -9.19 12.03
N GLU A 258 10.28 -9.89 12.38
CA GLU A 258 9.78 -11.06 11.63
C GLU A 258 9.38 -10.70 10.18
N ASN A 259 8.98 -9.45 9.95
CA ASN A 259 8.63 -8.94 8.62
C ASN A 259 9.81 -8.30 7.87
N ALA A 260 11.02 -8.30 8.43
CA ALA A 260 12.19 -7.83 7.72
C ALA A 260 12.56 -8.84 6.63
N ILE A 261 12.45 -8.43 5.36
CA ILE A 261 13.23 -9.07 4.30
C ILE A 261 14.68 -8.98 4.79
N ARG A 262 15.38 -10.12 4.86
CA ARG A 262 16.79 -10.20 5.30
C ARG A 262 17.68 -9.42 4.33
N SER A 263 17.63 -8.10 4.36
CA SER A 263 18.59 -7.21 3.70
C SER A 263 19.72 -6.96 4.70
N ALA A 264 20.94 -7.14 4.22
CA ALA A 264 22.19 -7.19 4.98
C ALA A 264 22.67 -5.83 5.51
N ASP A 265 21.78 -4.99 6.03
CA ASP A 265 22.19 -3.79 6.77
C ASP A 265 21.85 -3.98 8.25
N THR A 266 22.85 -4.50 8.96
CA THR A 266 22.88 -4.82 10.39
C THR A 266 23.20 -3.61 11.25
N THR A 267 23.05 -2.40 10.73
CA THR A 267 22.95 -1.22 11.59
C THR A 267 21.73 -1.42 12.49
N LYS A 268 21.99 -1.80 13.75
CA LYS A 268 21.00 -1.74 14.83
C LYS A 268 20.35 -0.37 14.72
N ASP A 269 19.10 -0.37 14.31
CA ASP A 269 18.38 0.81 13.87
C ASP A 269 18.15 1.72 15.08
N ASN A 270 19.09 2.67 15.28
CA ASN A 270 19.07 3.68 16.34
C ASN A 270 18.22 4.90 15.94
N THR A 271 17.41 4.79 14.88
CA THR A 271 16.44 5.82 14.52
C THR A 271 15.23 5.78 15.46
N ASP A 272 14.47 6.87 15.50
CA ASP A 272 13.23 6.94 16.29
C ASP A 272 12.13 6.00 15.78
N ILE A 273 12.32 5.31 14.64
CA ILE A 273 11.35 4.39 14.06
C ILE A 273 10.96 3.28 15.05
N ASN A 274 11.95 2.60 15.64
CA ASN A 274 11.69 1.52 16.61
C ASN A 274 10.99 2.04 17.86
N SER A 275 11.43 3.21 18.36
CA SER A 275 10.82 3.89 19.51
C SER A 275 9.37 4.26 19.23
N MET A 276 9.06 4.74 18.02
CA MET A 276 7.72 5.11 17.59
C MET A 276 6.80 3.89 17.40
N VAL A 277 7.32 2.78 16.85
CA VAL A 277 6.57 1.53 16.74
C VAL A 277 6.27 0.95 18.12
N TYR A 278 7.26 0.95 19.03
CA TYR A 278 7.07 0.55 20.43
C TYR A 278 6.01 1.42 21.12
N TYR A 279 6.11 2.75 20.99
CA TYR A 279 5.16 3.70 21.56
C TYR A 279 3.74 3.44 21.05
N GLN A 280 3.60 3.20 19.75
CA GLN A 280 2.32 2.90 19.12
C GLN A 280 1.72 1.57 19.63
N LEU A 281 2.53 0.50 19.74
CA LEU A 281 2.09 -0.77 20.32
C LEU A 281 1.67 -0.62 21.78
N ASN A 282 2.42 0.14 22.58
CA ASN A 282 2.09 0.38 23.98
C ASN A 282 0.81 1.20 24.15
N THR A 283 0.61 2.21 23.29
CA THR A 283 -0.61 3.02 23.22
C THR A 283 -1.83 2.15 22.89
N LEU A 284 -1.71 1.28 21.88
CA LEU A 284 -2.77 0.35 21.52
C LEU A 284 -3.08 -0.65 22.64
N LYS A 285 -2.05 -1.23 23.26
CA LYS A 285 -2.21 -2.11 24.42
C LYS A 285 -3.01 -1.44 25.52
N TYR A 286 -2.62 -0.23 25.93
CA TYR A 286 -3.33 0.52 26.96
C TYR A 286 -4.79 0.76 26.55
N LYS A 287 -5.01 1.30 25.34
CA LYS A 287 -6.34 1.60 24.81
C LYS A 287 -7.25 0.37 24.81
N LEU A 288 -6.75 -0.78 24.38
CA LEU A 288 -7.49 -2.04 24.33
C LEU A 288 -7.78 -2.59 25.74
N SER A 289 -6.85 -2.46 26.69
CA SER A 289 -7.03 -2.91 28.07
C SER A 289 -8.06 -2.10 28.85
N VAL A 290 -8.20 -0.80 28.57
CA VAL A 290 -9.16 0.07 29.27
C VAL A 290 -10.49 0.24 28.53
N LYS A 291 -10.58 -0.21 27.27
CA LYS A 291 -11.81 -0.08 26.48
C LYS A 291 -12.91 -0.94 27.08
N LYS A 292 -13.99 -0.30 27.52
CA LYS A 292 -15.21 -0.99 27.95
C LYS A 292 -15.84 -1.71 26.77
N ALA A 293 -15.75 -3.05 26.77
CA ALA A 293 -16.38 -3.89 25.76
C ALA A 293 -17.91 -3.88 25.91
N THR A 294 -18.61 -3.93 24.78
CA THR A 294 -20.08 -3.96 24.73
C THR A 294 -20.64 -5.39 24.70
N ASP A 295 -19.83 -6.37 24.27
CA ASP A 295 -20.18 -7.78 24.24
C ASP A 295 -18.96 -8.69 24.52
N VAL A 296 -19.22 -9.99 24.70
CA VAL A 296 -18.18 -11.00 25.01
C VAL A 296 -17.17 -11.14 23.86
N LEU A 297 -17.61 -11.01 22.60
CA LEU A 297 -16.72 -11.14 21.44
C LEU A 297 -15.76 -9.95 21.33
N GLU A 298 -16.23 -8.74 21.66
CA GLU A 298 -15.39 -7.54 21.74
C GLU A 298 -14.39 -7.65 22.89
N SER A 299 -14.81 -8.14 24.07
CA SER A 299 -13.91 -8.39 25.20
C SER A 299 -12.82 -9.38 24.81
N ALA A 300 -13.20 -10.56 24.30
CA ALA A 300 -12.27 -11.59 23.87
C ALA A 300 -11.33 -11.10 22.75
N HIS A 301 -11.83 -10.26 21.84
CA HIS A 301 -11.02 -9.65 20.80
C HIS A 301 -9.95 -8.71 21.37
N ASN A 302 -10.32 -7.80 22.26
CA ASN A 302 -9.39 -6.86 22.87
C ASN A 302 -8.32 -7.60 23.70
N ASP A 303 -8.75 -8.56 24.53
CA ASP A 303 -7.84 -9.38 25.35
C ASP A 303 -6.85 -10.17 24.49
N TYR A 304 -7.33 -10.76 23.40
CA TYR A 304 -6.48 -11.47 22.44
C TYR A 304 -5.41 -10.54 21.85
N LEU A 305 -5.78 -9.34 21.39
CA LEU A 305 -4.83 -8.40 20.82
C LEU A 305 -3.80 -7.90 21.85
N VAL A 306 -4.23 -7.61 23.08
CA VAL A 306 -3.32 -7.27 24.19
C VAL A 306 -2.31 -8.40 24.41
N ARG A 307 -2.76 -9.64 24.37
CA ARG A 307 -1.87 -10.82 24.49
C ARG A 307 -0.88 -10.93 23.33
N ILE A 308 -1.29 -10.65 22.10
CA ILE A 308 -0.41 -10.64 20.93
C ILE A 308 0.66 -9.55 21.06
N ILE A 309 0.30 -8.35 21.52
CA ILE A 309 1.26 -7.26 21.76
C ILE A 309 2.27 -7.64 22.85
N ASN A 310 1.79 -8.19 23.97
CA ASN A 310 2.68 -8.66 25.05
C ASN A 310 3.63 -9.77 24.58
N LYS A 311 3.15 -10.70 23.73
CA LYS A 311 4.01 -11.72 23.13
C LYS A 311 5.15 -11.09 22.31
N ALA A 312 4.85 -10.08 21.50
CA ALA A 312 5.85 -9.37 20.71
C ALA A 312 6.89 -8.65 21.59
N PHE A 313 6.45 -8.00 22.67
CA PHE A 313 7.36 -7.39 23.66
C PHE A 313 8.28 -8.42 24.31
N ASN A 314 7.73 -9.55 24.75
CA ASN A 314 8.54 -10.61 25.37
C ASN A 314 9.56 -11.19 24.39
N GLN A 315 9.22 -11.35 23.11
CA GLN A 315 10.15 -11.86 22.10
C GLN A 315 11.38 -10.96 21.92
N VAL A 316 11.20 -9.63 21.99
CA VAL A 316 12.31 -8.67 21.80
C VAL A 316 13.09 -8.44 23.11
N PHE A 317 12.40 -8.31 24.24
CA PHE A 317 13.03 -7.92 25.51
C PHE A 317 13.41 -9.10 26.43
N ASP A 318 12.81 -10.28 26.24
CA ASP A 318 13.08 -11.49 27.04
C ASP A 318 13.09 -12.78 26.17
N PRO A 319 14.09 -12.92 25.29
CA PRO A 319 14.15 -14.02 24.32
C PRO A 319 14.43 -15.39 24.97
N GLN A 320 14.83 -15.46 26.25
CA GLN A 320 15.19 -16.72 26.90
C GLN A 320 13.97 -17.58 27.28
N VAL A 321 12.76 -17.01 27.30
CA VAL A 321 11.52 -17.75 27.62
C VAL A 321 11.01 -18.60 26.43
N VAL A 322 11.49 -18.36 25.21
CA VAL A 322 10.99 -19.06 24.00
C VAL A 322 11.77 -20.35 23.69
N LYS A 323 12.99 -20.52 24.20
CA LYS A 323 13.88 -21.66 23.86
C LYS A 323 13.70 -22.93 24.72
N THR A 324 12.78 -22.96 25.67
CA THR A 324 12.61 -24.09 26.61
C THR A 324 11.42 -25.01 26.29
N LYS A 325 10.90 -25.00 25.04
CA LYS A 325 9.82 -25.89 24.60
C LYS A 325 10.04 -26.49 23.20
N GLU A 326 11.25 -26.99 22.95
CA GLU A 326 11.47 -28.01 21.91
C GLU A 326 11.74 -29.37 22.56
#